data_AF-A0A957U518-F1
#
_entry.id   AF-A0A957U518-F1
#
_cell.length_a   1.000
_cell.length_b   1.000
_cell.length_c   1.000
_cell.angle_alpha   90.00
_cell.angle_beta   90.00
_cell.angle_gamma   90.00
#
_symmetry.space_group_name_H-M   'P 1'
#
loop_
_entity.id
_entity.type
_entity.pdbx_description
1 polymer ?
#
loop_
_entity_poly.entity_id
_entity_poly.type
_entity_poly.pdbx_seq_one_letter_code
_entity_poly.pdbx_strand_id
1 'polypeptide(L)'
;VYAAAVDLLAQGDDQAINALVVMTDGNENESDRTLRDLQRLVDGTDGPGLVIFTIAFGRDADEAMLNNIATIGNGQFRRADETDIEELYRIISTYF
;
A
#
# COMPACT_ATOMS: atom_id res chain seq x y z
N VAL A 1 5.84 5.34 1.06
CA VAL A 1 5.48 4.00 0.52
C VAL A 1 6.70 3.23 0.06
N TYR A 2 7.49 3.76 -0.89
CA TYR A 2 8.65 3.06 -1.48
C TYR A 2 9.64 2.49 -0.44
N ALA A 3 10.11 3.31 0.52
CA ALA A 3 11.06 2.85 1.54
C ALA A 3 10.51 1.69 2.39
N ALA A 4 9.24 1.77 2.82
CA ALA A 4 8.60 0.70 3.57
C ALA A 4 8.45 -0.60 2.76
N ALA A 5 8.17 -0.50 1.45
CA ALA A 5 8.15 -1.66 0.57
C ALA A 5 9.54 -2.30 0.44
N VAL A 6 10.60 -1.50 0.31
CA VAL A 6 11.98 -2.01 0.28
C VAL A 6 12.33 -2.72 1.58
N ASP A 7 12.04 -2.10 2.74
CA ASP A 7 12.35 -2.68 4.04
C ASP A 7 11.62 -4.00 4.28
N LEU A 8 10.34 -4.08 3.88
CA LEU A 8 9.54 -5.29 4.02
C LEU A 8 10.03 -6.41 3.08
N LEU A 9 10.33 -6.09 1.82
CA LEU A 9 10.88 -7.06 0.88
C LEU A 9 12.29 -7.53 1.29
N ALA A 10 13.09 -6.66 1.91
CA ALA A 10 14.41 -7.00 2.42
C ALA A 10 14.38 -7.94 3.64
N GLN A 11 13.27 -8.02 4.37
CA GLN A 11 13.10 -9.01 5.44
C GLN A 11 12.98 -10.43 4.89
N GLY A 12 12.53 -10.57 3.63
CA GLY A 12 12.64 -11.81 2.87
C GLY A 12 11.98 -13.01 3.53
N ASP A 13 10.93 -12.81 4.33
CA ASP A 13 10.21 -13.91 4.99
C ASP A 13 9.27 -14.58 3.99
N ASP A 14 9.75 -15.67 3.39
CA ASP A 14 9.07 -16.51 2.40
C ASP A 14 7.80 -17.18 2.97
N GLN A 15 7.70 -17.28 4.30
CA GLN A 15 6.61 -17.96 5.01
C GLN A 15 5.52 -17.01 5.49
N ALA A 16 5.72 -15.69 5.34
CA ALA A 16 4.78 -14.66 5.76
C ALA A 16 4.10 -13.97 4.57
N ILE A 17 2.87 -13.49 4.81
CA ILE A 17 2.19 -12.58 3.88
C ILE A 17 2.75 -11.18 4.13
N ASN A 18 3.48 -10.64 3.16
CA ASN A 18 4.00 -9.27 3.20
C ASN A 18 2.88 -8.28 2.84
N ALA A 19 2.30 -7.63 3.85
CA ALA A 19 1.27 -6.61 3.64
C ALA A 19 1.73 -5.22 4.09
N LEU A 20 1.50 -4.21 3.23
CA LEU A 20 1.74 -2.80 3.53
C LEU A 20 0.42 -2.03 3.53
N VAL A 21 0.13 -1.32 4.60
CA VAL A 21 -1.03 -0.43 4.71
C VAL A 21 -0.56 1.02 4.62
N VAL A 22 -1.09 1.76 3.65
CA VAL A 22 -0.77 3.17 3.40
C VAL A 22 -1.99 4.02 3.69
N MET A 23 -1.87 4.94 4.64
CA MET A 23 -2.92 5.88 5.03
C MET A 23 -2.43 7.31 4.78
N THR A 24 -3.03 8.02 3.83
CA THR A 24 -2.62 9.39 3.43
C THR A 24 -3.71 10.11 2.66
N ASP A 25 -3.61 11.43 2.57
CA ASP A 25 -4.37 12.30 1.69
C ASP A 25 -3.79 12.35 0.25
N GLY A 26 -2.75 11.56 -0.06
CA GLY A 26 -2.22 11.48 -1.43
C GLY A 26 -1.50 12.74 -1.91
N ASN A 27 -1.29 13.75 -1.06
CA ASN A 27 -0.43 14.89 -1.38
C ASN A 27 1.04 14.48 -1.24
N GLU A 28 1.59 13.94 -2.32
CA GLU A 28 3.00 13.59 -2.44
C GLU A 28 3.84 14.86 -2.67
N ASN A 29 4.23 15.52 -1.58
CA ASN A 29 4.87 16.84 -1.65
C ASN A 29 6.41 16.81 -1.80
N GLU A 30 7.07 15.68 -1.56
CA GLU A 30 8.55 15.60 -1.43
C GLU A 30 9.13 14.21 -1.77
N SER A 31 8.63 13.52 -2.81
CA SER A 31 9.18 12.22 -3.21
C SER A 31 9.98 12.31 -4.52
N ASP A 32 11.29 12.02 -4.46
CA ASP A 32 12.14 11.79 -5.64
C ASP A 32 11.81 10.46 -6.36
N ARG A 33 10.88 9.66 -5.82
CA ARG A 33 10.53 8.32 -6.31
C ARG A 33 9.14 8.33 -6.93
N THR A 34 9.04 7.74 -8.11
CA THR A 34 7.81 7.67 -8.90
C THR A 34 7.05 6.36 -8.67
N LEU A 35 5.76 6.33 -9.02
CA LEU A 35 4.97 5.09 -9.07
C LEU A 35 5.62 4.01 -9.95
N ARG A 36 6.36 4.41 -11.00
CA ARG A 36 7.12 3.48 -11.85
C ARG A 36 8.28 2.80 -11.11
N ASP A 37 8.87 3.48 -10.13
CA ASP A 37 9.93 2.89 -9.29
C ASP A 37 9.34 1.86 -8.33
N LEU A 38 8.16 2.14 -7.76
CA LEU A 38 7.43 1.19 -6.94
C LEU A 38 7.02 -0.05 -7.74
N GLN A 39 6.49 0.13 -8.95
CA GLN A 39 6.12 -0.98 -9.82
C GLN A 39 7.32 -1.88 -10.15
N ARG A 40 8.46 -1.28 -10.53
CA ARG A 40 9.69 -2.04 -10.81
C ARG A 40 10.20 -2.82 -9.60
N LEU A 41 10.03 -2.28 -8.39
CA LEU A 41 10.39 -2.97 -7.16
C LEU A 41 9.51 -4.22 -6.96
N VAL A 42 8.19 -4.07 -7.08
CA VAL A 42 7.25 -5.18 -6.90
C VAL A 42 7.44 -6.26 -7.97
N ASP A 43 7.53 -5.86 -9.24
CA ASP A 43 7.71 -6.80 -10.36
C ASP A 43 9.07 -7.52 -10.33
N GLY A 44 10.09 -6.88 -9.76
CA GLY A 44 11.46 -7.41 -9.69
C GLY A 44 11.74 -8.32 -8.51
N THR A 45 10.75 -8.58 -7.66
CA THR A 45 10.94 -9.41 -6.46
C THR A 45 10.46 -10.85 -6.72
N ASP A 46 11.42 -11.79 -6.82
CA ASP A 46 11.14 -13.23 -6.79
C ASP A 46 10.93 -13.66 -5.33
N GLY A 47 9.69 -13.62 -4.83
CA GLY A 47 9.35 -13.91 -3.43
C GLY A 47 7.84 -13.84 -3.14
N PRO A 48 7.39 -14.05 -1.89
CA PRO A 48 5.98 -13.91 -1.54
C PRO A 48 5.50 -12.49 -1.89
N GLY A 49 4.42 -12.42 -2.68
CA GLY A 49 3.94 -11.17 -3.24
C GLY A 49 3.66 -10.11 -2.17
N LEU A 50 4.09 -8.88 -2.43
CA LEU A 50 3.74 -7.73 -1.61
C LEU A 50 2.28 -7.34 -1.86
N VAL A 51 1.46 -7.33 -0.81
CA VAL A 51 0.08 -6.83 -0.85
C VAL A 51 0.02 -5.41 -0.31
N ILE A 52 -0.37 -4.43 -1.14
CA ILE A 52 -0.48 -3.02 -0.70
C ILE A 52 -1.93 -2.58 -0.60
N PHE A 53 -2.36 -2.22 0.61
CA PHE A 53 -3.65 -1.60 0.86
C PHE A 53 -3.48 -0.08 0.99
N THR A 54 -4.31 0.70 0.31
CA THR A 54 -4.27 2.16 0.38
C THR A 54 -5.58 2.73 0.89
N ILE A 55 -5.47 3.73 1.75
CA ILE A 55 -6.62 4.34 2.41
C ILE A 55 -6.49 5.85 2.32
N ALA A 56 -7.39 6.42 1.54
CA ALA A 56 -7.56 7.87 1.42
C ALA A 56 -8.13 8.42 2.73
N PHE A 57 -7.39 9.32 3.37
CA PHE A 57 -7.89 10.11 4.50
C PHE A 57 -8.16 11.55 4.09
N GLY A 58 -9.34 12.05 4.44
CA GLY A 58 -9.75 13.41 4.11
C GLY A 58 -10.44 13.55 2.76
N ARG A 59 -11.10 14.69 2.55
CA ARG A 59 -11.94 14.93 1.37
C ARG A 59 -11.13 15.18 0.09
N ASP A 60 -9.94 15.75 0.25
CA ASP A 60 -9.09 16.17 -0.86
C ASP A 60 -8.04 15.09 -1.22
N ALA A 61 -8.29 13.84 -0.82
CA ALA A 61 -7.35 12.77 -1.04
C ALA A 61 -7.19 12.44 -2.53
N ASP A 62 -5.95 12.25 -3.02
CA ASP A 62 -5.72 11.76 -4.38
C ASP A 62 -6.03 10.26 -4.50
N GLU A 63 -7.31 9.98 -4.71
CA GLU A 63 -7.83 8.61 -4.86
C GLU A 63 -7.22 7.89 -6.06
N ALA A 64 -6.92 8.61 -7.14
CA ALA A 64 -6.39 8.00 -8.36
C ALA A 64 -4.96 7.49 -8.12
N MET A 65 -4.14 8.31 -7.47
CA MET A 65 -2.79 7.92 -7.05
C MET A 65 -2.84 6.73 -6.08
N LEU A 66 -3.70 6.79 -5.07
CA LEU A 66 -3.80 5.73 -4.06
C LEU A 66 -4.32 4.41 -4.66
N ASN A 67 -5.27 4.47 -5.59
CA ASN A 67 -5.74 3.30 -6.33
C ASN A 67 -4.63 2.68 -7.19
N ASN A 68 -3.79 3.50 -7.83
CA ASN A 68 -2.65 2.99 -8.60
C ASN A 68 -1.63 2.27 -7.70
N ILE A 69 -1.34 2.81 -6.51
CA ILE A 69 -0.42 2.18 -5.55
C ILE A 69 -0.96 0.82 -5.09
N ALA A 70 -2.24 0.73 -4.73
CA ALA A 70 -2.84 -0.54 -4.34
C ALA A 70 -2.81 -1.56 -5.47
N THR A 71 -3.07 -1.13 -6.70
CA THR A 71 -3.03 -2.00 -7.88
C THR A 71 -1.64 -2.57 -8.13
N ILE A 72 -0.59 -1.74 -8.00
CA ILE A 72 0.81 -2.19 -8.11
C ILE A 72 1.11 -3.32 -7.11
N GLY A 73 0.62 -3.17 -5.88
CA GLY A 73 0.78 -4.18 -4.85
C GLY A 73 -0.33 -5.23 -4.80
N ASN A 74 -1.07 -5.50 -5.88
CA ASN A 74 -2.16 -6.50 -5.88
C ASN A 74 -3.18 -6.41 -4.72
N GLY A 75 -3.34 -5.23 -4.12
CA GLY A 75 -4.18 -5.02 -2.95
C GLY A 75 -5.44 -4.24 -3.29
N GLN A 76 -5.92 -3.43 -2.34
CA GLN A 76 -7.20 -2.72 -2.45
C GLN A 76 -7.08 -1.28 -1.98
N PHE A 77 -7.72 -0.37 -2.71
CA PHE A 77 -7.95 1.00 -2.30
C PHE A 77 -9.29 1.14 -1.57
N ARG A 78 -9.30 1.96 -0.52
CA ARG A 78 -10.51 2.38 0.19
C ARG A 78 -10.43 3.87 0.51
N ARG A 79 -11.58 4.52 0.63
CA ARG A 79 -11.68 5.83 1.26
C ARG A 79 -12.08 5.60 2.71
N ALA A 80 -11.33 6.17 3.64
CA ALA A 80 -11.84 6.38 4.99
C ALA A 80 -12.83 7.54 4.88
N ASP A 81 -14.12 7.24 4.90
CA ASP A 81 -15.09 8.23 5.36
C ASP A 81 -14.80 8.56 6.83
N GLU A 82 -15.54 9.49 7.41
CA GLU A 82 -15.28 10.04 8.74
C GLU A 82 -15.38 8.95 9.83
N THR A 83 -14.30 8.17 9.97
CA THR A 83 -13.98 7.14 10.95
C THR A 83 -14.72 5.81 10.79
N ASP A 84 -14.00 4.77 10.29
CA ASP A 84 -14.07 3.43 10.88
C ASP A 84 -12.77 2.64 10.67
N ILE A 85 -11.80 2.89 11.56
CA ILE A 85 -10.59 2.06 11.73
C ILE A 85 -10.97 0.59 11.98
N GLU A 86 -12.18 0.32 12.47
CA GLU A 86 -12.72 -1.04 12.63
C GLU A 86 -12.85 -1.79 11.30
N GLU A 87 -13.22 -1.09 10.22
CA GLU A 87 -13.30 -1.70 8.89
C GLU A 87 -11.93 -2.05 8.34
N LEU A 88 -10.91 -1.22 8.62
CA LEU A 88 -9.51 -1.54 8.33
C LEU A 88 -9.11 -2.85 9.02
N TYR A 89 -9.33 -2.94 10.34
CA TYR A 89 -8.97 -4.13 11.11
C TYR A 89 -9.72 -5.36 10.62
N ARG A 90 -10.99 -5.23 10.21
CA ARG A 90 -11.77 -6.31 9.61
C ARG A 90 -11.18 -6.80 8.29
N ILE A 91 -10.75 -5.89 7.41
CA ILE A 91 -10.12 -6.25 6.13
C ILE A 91 -8.85 -7.03 6.39
N ILE A 92 -7.96 -6.49 7.24
CA ILE A 92 -6.70 -7.16 7.60
C ILE A 92 -7.01 -8.54 8.19
N SER A 93 -7.88 -8.62 9.20
CA SER A 93 -8.29 -9.88 9.84
C SER A 93 -9.04 -10.88 8.93
N THR A 94 -9.46 -10.49 7.72
CA THR A 94 -10.05 -11.44 6.76
C THR A 94 -8.96 -12.09 5.90
N TYR A 95 -7.80 -11.44 5.77
CA TYR A 95 -6.64 -11.96 5.03
C TYR A 95 -5.61 -12.66 5.94
N PHE A 96 -5.72 -12.52 7.27
CA PHE A 96 -4.84 -13.12 8.30
C PHE A 96 -5.65 -13.96 9.30
#